data_AF-A0AAE8HIQ5-F1
#
_entry.id   AF-A0AAE8HIQ5-F1
#
_cell.length_a   1.000
_cell.length_b   1.000
_cell.length_c   1.000
_cell.angle_alpha   90.00
_cell.angle_beta   90.00
_cell.angle_gamma   90.00
#
_symmetry.space_group_name_H-M   'P 1'
#
loop_
_entity.id
_entity.type
_entity.pdbx_description
1 polymer ?
#
loop_
_entity_poly.entity_id
_entity_poly.type
_entity_poly.pdbx_seq_one_letter_code
_entity_poly.pdbx_strand_id
1 'polypeptide(L)'
;MSEPIKIPAYIDQPPHVMFWRLDEVMPIGIGLVAGVLLAQLILCTVVGLLLARFYRRFCDNRPDGYLLHAIYWHWGAIGRKSVRSMPNSYEREFV
;
A
#
# COMPACT_ATOMS: atom_id res chain seq x y z
N MET A 1 -30.56 26.09 14.32
CA MET A 1 -30.04 24.72 14.54
C MET A 1 -29.02 24.46 13.45
N SER A 2 -27.74 24.30 13.80
CA SER A 2 -26.72 23.88 12.83
C SER A 2 -26.97 22.42 12.44
N GLU A 3 -27.00 22.13 11.14
CA GLU A 3 -27.08 20.74 10.67
C GLU A 3 -25.88 19.94 11.20
N PRO A 4 -26.09 18.67 11.62
CA PRO A 4 -25.02 17.82 12.07
C PRO A 4 -24.05 17.50 10.93
N ILE A 5 -22.77 17.80 11.12
CA ILE A 5 -21.71 17.51 10.16
C ILE A 5 -21.45 15.99 10.19
N LYS A 6 -21.64 15.32 9.05
CA LYS A 6 -21.37 13.88 8.91
C LYS A 6 -19.88 13.65 8.69
N ILE A 7 -19.19 13.14 9.71
CA ILE A 7 -17.77 12.76 9.62
C ILE A 7 -17.69 11.39 8.93
N PRO A 8 -16.92 11.24 7.83
CA PRO A 8 -16.74 9.95 7.16
C PRO A 8 -15.86 9.03 8.02
N ALA A 9 -16.34 7.81 8.30
CA ALA A 9 -15.63 6.84 9.14
C ALA A 9 -14.53 6.05 8.42
N TYR A 10 -14.46 6.11 7.08
CA TYR A 10 -13.67 5.19 6.25
C TYR A 10 -12.69 5.90 5.31
N ILE A 11 -12.34 7.16 5.59
CA ILE A 11 -11.48 7.95 4.70
C ILE A 11 -10.04 7.41 4.62
N ASP A 12 -9.57 6.80 5.70
CA ASP A 12 -8.21 6.24 5.81
C ASP A 12 -8.14 4.76 5.38
N GLN A 13 -9.29 4.11 5.17
CA GLN A 13 -9.32 2.70 4.81
C GLN A 13 -9.04 2.51 3.31
N PRO A 14 -8.28 1.46 2.94
CA PRO A 14 -8.03 1.16 1.55
C PRO A 14 -9.33 0.85 0.81
N PRO A 15 -9.42 1.21 -0.49
CA PRO A 15 -10.61 0.96 -1.28
C PRO A 15 -10.88 -0.54 -1.40
N HIS A 16 -12.17 -0.90 -1.41
CA HIS A 16 -12.61 -2.27 -1.55
C HIS A 16 -13.08 -2.52 -2.99
N VAL A 17 -12.64 -3.62 -3.56
CA VAL A 17 -13.12 -4.15 -4.84
C VAL A 17 -14.11 -5.27 -4.53
N MET A 18 -15.40 -4.99 -4.73
CA MET A 18 -16.49 -5.91 -4.41
C MET A 18 -16.51 -6.29 -2.91
N PHE A 19 -15.94 -7.45 -2.54
CA PHE A 19 -15.82 -7.90 -1.15
C PHE A 19 -14.36 -7.96 -0.64
N TRP A 20 -13.40 -7.66 -1.50
CA TRP A 20 -11.97 -7.81 -1.21
C TRP A 20 -11.31 -6.45 -1.10
N ARG A 21 -10.30 -6.32 -0.24
CA ARG A 21 -9.49 -5.10 -0.18
C ARG A 21 -8.61 -5.00 -1.42
N LEU A 22 -8.42 -3.80 -1.96
CA LEU A 22 -7.60 -3.59 -3.16
C LEU A 22 -6.20 -4.18 -2.99
N ASP A 23 -5.57 -3.98 -1.82
CA ASP A 23 -4.24 -4.48 -1.52
C ASP A 23 -4.12 -6.01 -1.58
N GLU A 24 -5.24 -6.73 -1.46
CA GLU A 24 -5.30 -8.19 -1.53
C GLU A 24 -5.54 -8.69 -2.96
N VAL A 25 -6.33 -7.95 -3.73
CA VAL A 25 -6.62 -8.26 -5.14
C VAL A 25 -5.44 -7.92 -6.03
N MET A 26 -4.67 -6.89 -5.69
CA MET A 26 -3.53 -6.41 -6.49
C MET A 26 -2.48 -7.50 -6.77
N PRO A 27 -1.94 -8.24 -5.78
CA PRO A 27 -0.95 -9.30 -6.04
C PRO A 27 -1.52 -10.46 -6.86
N ILE A 28 -2.79 -10.79 -6.67
CA ILE A 28 -3.48 -11.85 -7.43
C ILE A 28 -3.66 -11.41 -8.89
N GLY A 29 -4.11 -10.17 -9.12
CA GLY A 29 -4.25 -9.59 -10.45
C GLY A 29 -2.94 -9.50 -11.20
N ILE A 30 -1.87 -9.05 -10.54
CA ILE A 30 -0.51 -9.03 -11.12
C ILE A 30 -0.05 -10.44 -11.44
N GLY A 31 -0.26 -11.40 -10.54
CA GLY A 31 0.08 -12.81 -10.75
C GLY A 31 -0.67 -13.44 -11.94
N LEU A 32 -1.94 -13.09 -12.13
CA LEU A 32 -2.74 -13.53 -13.28
C LEU A 32 -2.21 -12.94 -14.59
N VAL A 33 -2.00 -11.62 -14.65
CA VAL A 33 -1.48 -10.96 -15.85
C VAL A 33 -0.09 -11.49 -16.21
N ALA A 34 0.81 -11.59 -15.22
CA ALA A 34 2.13 -12.17 -15.42
C ALA A 34 2.07 -13.65 -15.83
N GLY A 35 1.15 -14.43 -15.25
CA GLY A 35 0.95 -15.84 -15.58
C GLY A 35 0.49 -16.07 -17.01
N VAL A 36 -0.37 -15.20 -17.54
CA VAL A 36 -0.76 -15.22 -18.95
C VAL A 36 0.45 -14.90 -19.84
N LEU A 37 1.22 -13.87 -19.50
CA LEU A 37 2.40 -13.46 -20.28
C LEU A 37 3.50 -14.54 -20.29
N LEU A 38 3.66 -15.28 -19.20
CA LEU A 38 4.68 -16.32 -19.04
C LEU A 38 4.19 -17.73 -19.44
N ALA A 39 2.95 -17.87 -19.92
CA ALA A 39 2.29 -19.15 -20.20
C ALA A 39 2.29 -20.13 -18.99
N GLN A 40 2.36 -19.61 -17.77
CA GLN A 40 2.44 -20.35 -16.51
C GLN A 40 1.38 -19.84 -15.52
N LEU A 41 0.13 -19.82 -15.96
CA LEU A 41 -1.00 -19.23 -15.23
C LEU A 41 -1.13 -19.78 -13.80
N ILE A 42 -1.15 -21.11 -13.65
CA ILE A 42 -1.39 -21.75 -12.36
C ILE A 42 -0.28 -21.41 -11.36
N LEU A 43 0.97 -21.52 -11.80
CA LEU A 43 2.14 -21.25 -10.95
C LEU A 43 2.16 -19.79 -10.49
N CYS A 44 2.00 -18.84 -11.41
CA CYS A 44 1.99 -17.41 -11.10
C CYS A 44 0.79 -17.00 -10.24
N THR A 45 -0.37 -17.64 -10.41
CA THR A 45 -1.54 -17.37 -9.57
C THR A 45 -1.34 -17.87 -8.14
N VAL A 46 -0.75 -19.06 -7.96
CA VAL A 46 -0.42 -19.60 -6.63
C VAL A 46 0.61 -18.70 -5.94
N VAL A 47 1.63 -18.26 -6.66
CA VAL A 47 2.62 -17.31 -6.14
C VAL A 47 1.97 -15.98 -5.76
N GLY A 48 1.07 -15.45 -6.59
CA GLY A 48 0.30 -14.24 -6.29
C GLY A 48 -0.55 -14.36 -5.02
N LEU A 49 -1.19 -15.52 -4.81
CA LEU A 49 -1.94 -15.82 -3.59
C LEU A 49 -1.07 -15.90 -2.34
N LEU A 50 0.10 -16.53 -2.44
CA LEU A 50 1.07 -16.61 -1.34
C LEU A 50 1.60 -15.21 -0.98
N LEU A 51 1.92 -14.39 -1.99
CA LEU A 51 2.32 -13.01 -1.82
C LEU A 51 1.22 -12.18 -1.15
N ALA A 52 -0.05 -12.32 -1.58
CA ALA A 52 -1.17 -11.63 -0.95
C ALA A 52 -1.31 -11.99 0.53
N ARG A 53 -1.19 -13.28 0.88
CA ARG A 53 -1.22 -13.73 2.29
C ARG A 53 -0.06 -13.18 3.11
N PHE A 54 1.15 -13.22 2.57
CA PHE A 54 2.34 -12.72 3.27
C PHE A 54 2.24 -11.20 3.47
N TYR A 55 1.82 -10.48 2.43
CA TYR A 55 1.58 -9.03 2.49
C TYR A 55 0.53 -8.68 3.55
N ARG A 56 -0.60 -9.40 3.59
CA ARG A 56 -1.62 -9.23 4.63
C ARG A 56 -1.01 -9.43 6.02
N ARG A 57 -0.30 -10.53 6.24
CA ARG A 57 0.34 -10.85 7.52
C ARG A 57 1.32 -9.76 7.97
N PHE A 58 2.03 -9.15 7.01
CA PHE A 58 2.97 -8.08 7.27
C PHE A 58 2.27 -6.77 7.65
N CYS A 59 1.20 -6.40 6.94
CA CYS A 59 0.41 -5.20 7.22
C CYS A 59 -0.37 -5.32 8.54
N ASP A 60 -0.98 -6.47 8.84
CA ASP A 60 -1.78 -6.66 10.07
C ASP A 60 -0.94 -6.53 11.35
N ASN A 61 0.38 -6.74 11.28
CA ASN A 61 1.30 -6.61 12.41
C ASN A 61 1.81 -5.17 12.62
N ARG A 62 1.48 -4.22 11.75
CA ARG A 62 2.05 -2.86 11.76
C ARG A 62 0.96 -1.80 11.67
N PRO A 63 1.18 -0.61 12.25
CA PRO A 63 0.22 0.48 12.14
C PRO A 63 0.06 0.94 10.68
N ASP A 64 -1.12 1.47 10.37
CA ASP A 64 -1.43 2.02 9.05
C ASP A 64 -0.38 3.05 8.61
N GLY A 65 0.00 3.00 7.33
CA GLY A 65 1.02 3.89 6.75
C GLY A 65 2.48 3.55 7.11
N TYR A 66 2.75 2.50 7.89
CA TYR A 66 4.12 2.08 8.22
C TYR A 66 4.98 1.88 6.96
N LEU A 67 4.39 1.25 5.93
CA LEU A 67 5.10 0.91 4.69
C LEU A 67 5.50 2.17 3.91
N LEU A 68 4.61 3.17 3.86
CA LEU A 68 4.92 4.49 3.29
C LEU A 68 6.00 5.19 4.09
N HIS A 69 5.96 5.12 5.42
CA HIS A 69 7.00 5.71 6.27
C HIS A 69 8.36 5.03 6.08
N ALA A 70 8.38 3.69 5.96
CA ALA A 70 9.58 2.93 5.69
C ALA A 70 10.18 3.27 4.31
N ILE A 71 9.35 3.39 3.27
CA ILE A 71 9.80 3.82 1.93
C ILE A 71 10.35 5.25 1.99
N TYR A 72 9.66 6.15 2.69
CA TYR A 72 10.14 7.51 2.90
C TYR A 72 11.52 7.51 3.56
N TRP A 73 11.70 6.79 4.67
CA TRP A 73 12.94 6.79 5.44
C TRP A 73 14.11 6.06 4.77
N HIS A 74 13.86 4.89 4.19
CA HIS A 74 14.92 4.04 3.64
C HIS A 74 15.22 4.31 2.16
N TRP A 75 14.22 4.70 1.38
CA TRP A 75 14.36 4.90 -0.07
C TRP A 75 14.29 6.38 -0.46
N GLY A 76 13.76 7.26 0.39
CA GLY A 76 13.65 8.69 0.10
C GLY A 76 12.78 9.03 -1.11
N ALA A 77 12.02 8.08 -1.66
CA ALA A 77 11.26 8.26 -2.91
C ALA A 77 9.99 9.12 -2.77
N ILE A 78 9.49 9.33 -1.55
CA ILE A 78 8.20 9.98 -1.32
C ILE A 78 8.37 11.48 -1.00
N GLY A 79 9.56 11.90 -0.54
CA GLY A 79 9.85 13.29 -0.24
C GLY A 79 10.12 14.11 -1.50
N ARG A 80 9.30 15.12 -1.79
CA ARG A 80 9.67 16.17 -2.75
C ARG A 80 10.72 17.07 -2.10
N LYS A 81 11.74 17.46 -2.87
CA LYS A 81 12.90 18.28 -2.42
C LYS A 81 12.55 19.65 -1.80
N SER A 82 11.29 20.07 -1.81
CA SER A 82 10.84 21.39 -1.37
C SER A 82 9.38 21.36 -0.89
N VAL A 83 9.11 20.62 0.19
CA VAL A 83 7.81 20.69 0.88
C VAL A 83 8.08 20.94 2.36
N ARG A 84 7.52 22.03 2.90
CA ARG A 84 7.74 22.46 4.29
C ARG A 84 7.35 21.40 5.33
N SER A 85 6.33 20.60 5.03
CA SER A 85 5.78 19.58 5.94
C SER A 85 6.45 18.21 5.82
N MET A 86 7.24 17.97 4.77
CA MET A 86 7.85 16.68 4.49
C MET A 86 9.28 16.92 3.97
N PRO A 87 10.26 17.09 4.88
CA PRO A 87 11.64 17.36 4.50
C PRO A 87 12.23 16.20 3.69
N ASN A 88 13.35 16.45 3.02
CA ASN A 88 14.03 15.41 2.28
C ASN A 88 14.59 14.35 3.26
N SER A 89 14.26 13.07 3.08
CA SER A 89 14.70 12.02 4.00
C SER A 89 16.22 11.80 4.04
N TYR A 90 16.94 12.30 3.03
CA TYR A 90 18.41 12.26 2.97
C TYR A 90 19.08 13.39 3.76
N GLU A 91 18.34 14.46 4.07
CA GLU A 91 18.83 15.58 4.88
C GLU A 91 18.46 15.31 6.35
N ARG A 92 19.35 14.59 7.05
CA ARG A 92 19.12 14.13 8.43
C ARG A 92 19.80 14.99 9.50
N GLU A 93 20.68 15.89 9.08
CA GLU A 93 21.41 16.80 9.95
C GLU A 93 20.99 18.24 9.61
N PHE A 94 20.53 18.96 10.63
CA PHE A 94 20.26 20.39 10.53
C PHE A 94 21.57 21.12 10.86
N VAL A 95 22.27 21.62 9.83
CA VAL A 95 23.41 22.53 9.99
C VAL A 95 22.91 23.96 10.10
#